data_AF-A0A945EDE6-F1
#
_entry.id   AF-A0A945EDE6-F1
#
_cell.length_a   1.000
_cell.length_b   1.000
_cell.length_c   1.000
_cell.angle_alpha   90.00
_cell.angle_beta   90.00
_cell.angle_gamma   90.00
#
_symmetry.space_group_name_H-M   'P 1'
#
loop_
_entity.id
_entity.type
_entity.pdbx_description
1 polymer ?
#
loop_
_entity_poly.entity_id
_entity_poly.type
_entity_poly.pdbx_seq_one_letter_code
_entity_poly.pdbx_strand_id
1 'polypeptide(L)' 'MDYNIIRSIIFLIAGLVSIIFSKQLNNFKNKILLKLNQENKIKDETKQYYYLGILFIIIAIILFIYSLNN' A
#
# COMPACT_ATOMS: atom_id res chain seq x y z
N MET A 1 -7.35 -23.71 -3.96
CA MET A 1 -7.37 -22.37 -3.34
C MET A 1 -7.63 -21.38 -4.45
N ASP A 2 -8.74 -20.65 -4.35
CA ASP A 2 -9.07 -19.66 -5.37
C ASP A 2 -8.01 -18.57 -5.42
N TYR A 3 -7.53 -18.28 -6.64
CA TYR A 3 -6.52 -17.24 -6.88
C TYR A 3 -6.94 -15.88 -6.29
N ASN A 4 -8.24 -15.64 -6.13
CA ASN A 4 -8.80 -14.44 -5.54
C ASN A 4 -8.56 -14.34 -4.02
N ILE A 5 -8.52 -15.46 -3.29
CA ILE A 5 -8.15 -15.50 -1.86
C ILE A 5 -6.68 -15.12 -1.68
N ILE A 6 -5.80 -15.66 -2.52
CA ILE A 6 -4.37 -15.32 -2.47
C ILE A 6 -4.18 -13.83 -2.78
N ARG A 7 -4.87 -13.31 -3.81
CA ARG A 7 -4.85 -11.88 -4.15
C ARG A 7 -5.38 -11.01 -3.02
N SER A 8 -6.48 -11.37 -2.38
CA SER A 8 -7.05 -10.59 -1.26
C SER A 8 -6.08 -10.53 -0.08
N ILE A 9 -5.39 -11.63 0.25
CA ILE A 9 -4.37 -11.67 1.30
C ILE A 9 -3.18 -10.76 0.96
N ILE A 10 -2.70 -10.79 -0.30
CA ILE A 10 -1.61 -9.91 -0.74
C ILE A 10 -2.01 -8.44 -0.58
N PHE A 11 -3.21 -8.06 -1.02
CA PHE A 11 -3.71 -6.68 -0.86
C PHE A 11 -3.88 -6.29 0.61
N LEU A 12 -4.34 -7.21 1.46
CA LEU A 12 -4.48 -6.96 2.90
C LEU A 12 -3.12 -6.69 3.55
N ILE A 13 -2.13 -7.54 3.27
CA ILE A 13 -0.76 -7.37 3.79
C ILE A 13 -0.17 -6.06 3.28
N ALA A 14 -0.30 -5.76 1.99
CA ALA A 14 0.17 -4.50 1.41
C ALA A 14 -0.50 -3.27 2.06
N GLY A 15 -1.82 -3.34 2.31
CA GLY A 15 -2.56 -2.28 2.99
C GLY A 15 -2.09 -2.03 4.42
N LEU A 16 -1.93 -3.12 5.20
CA LEU A 16 -1.41 -3.06 6.57
C LEU A 16 0.01 -2.51 6.62
N VAL A 17 0.91 -3.01 5.76
CA VAL A 17 2.28 -2.51 5.66
C VAL A 17 2.29 -1.02 5.31
N SER A 18 1.46 -0.60 4.35
CA SER A 18 1.38 0.80 3.92
C SER A 18 0.90 1.74 5.03
N ILE A 19 -0.03 1.29 5.88
CA ILE A 19 -0.51 2.06 7.04
C ILE A 19 0.55 2.11 8.15
N ILE A 20 1.01 0.95 8.60
CA ILE A 20 1.92 0.81 9.75
C ILE A 20 3.28 1.46 9.46
N PHE A 21 3.79 1.28 8.24
CA PHE A 21 5.10 1.76 7.82
C PHE A 21 5.02 2.98 6.90
N SER A 22 3.90 3.71 6.89
CA SER A 22 3.68 4.93 6.09
C SER A 22 4.85 5.93 6.16
N LYS A 23 5.35 6.19 7.37
CA LYS A 23 6.51 7.09 7.59
C LYS A 23 7.81 6.51 7.01
N GLN A 24 8.01 5.20 7.12
CA GLN A 24 9.19 4.52 6.60
C GLN A 24 9.17 4.47 5.06
N LEU A 25 8.00 4.25 4.46
CA LEU A 25 7.78 4.32 3.01
C LEU A 25 8.08 5.71 2.47
N ASN A 26 7.58 6.76 3.13
CA ASN A 26 7.86 8.13 2.75
C ASN A 26 9.37 8.45 2.84
N ASN A 27 10.03 8.04 3.94
CA ASN A 27 11.46 8.21 4.10
C ASN A 27 12.28 7.42 3.06
N PHE A 28 11.84 6.21 2.72
CA PHE A 28 12.47 5.40 1.69
C PHE A 28 12.36 6.05 0.30
N LYS A 29 11.15 6.52 -0.07
CA LYS A 29 10.93 7.33 -1.28
C LYS A 29 11.88 8.54 -1.31
N ASN A 30 11.95 9.29 -0.22
CA ASN A 30 12.79 10.49 -0.15
C ASN A 30 14.28 10.14 -0.28
N LYS A 31 14.76 9.04 0.32
CA LYS A 31 16.14 8.55 0.13
C LYS A 31 16.43 8.17 -1.33
N ILE A 32 15.47 7.55 -2.03
CA ILE A 32 15.61 7.24 -3.46
C ILE A 32 15.68 8.52 -4.28
N LEU A 33 14.78 9.48 -4.03
CA LEU A 33 14.75 10.76 -4.74
C LEU A 33 16.06 11.55 -4.54
N LEU A 34 16.61 11.55 -3.32
CA LEU A 34 17.93 12.10 -3.03
C LEU A 34 19.02 11.41 -3.86
N LYS A 35 19.03 10.07 -3.92
CA LYS A 35 19.99 9.31 -4.72
C LYS A 35 19.87 9.56 -6.23
N LEU A 36 18.70 10.01 -6.69
CA LEU A 36 18.43 10.38 -8.09
C LEU A 36 18.61 11.88 -8.37
N ASN A 37 19.15 12.67 -7.42
CA ASN A 37 19.27 14.12 -7.50
C ASN A 37 17.94 14.85 -7.79
N GLN A 38 16.81 14.29 -7.34
CA GLN A 38 15.47 14.84 -7.52
C GLN A 38 14.95 15.51 -6.24
N GLU A 39 15.78 16.35 -5.62
CA GLU A 39 15.50 16.98 -4.33
C GLU A 39 14.22 17.82 -4.34
N ASN A 40 13.94 18.49 -5.46
CA ASN A 40 12.74 19.30 -5.68
C ASN A 40 11.42 18.50 -5.59
N LYS A 41 11.49 17.17 -5.62
CA LYS A 41 10.32 16.27 -5.50
C LYS A 41 10.16 15.69 -4.09
N ILE A 42 11.07 15.98 -3.16
CA ILE A 42 10.97 15.52 -1.78
C ILE A 42 9.80 16.26 -1.11
N LYS A 43 8.79 15.48 -0.73
CA LYS A 43 7.58 15.97 -0.05
C LYS A 43 7.14 14.96 0.99
N ASP A 44 6.56 15.45 2.08
CA ASP A 44 5.93 14.59 3.07
C ASP A 44 4.58 14.07 2.54
N GLU A 45 4.59 12.82 2.11
CA GLU A 45 3.41 12.12 1.59
C GLU A 45 2.94 11.03 2.55
N THR A 46 3.34 11.07 3.82
CA THR A 46 2.97 10.06 4.83
C THR A 46 1.46 9.84 4.89
N LYS A 47 0.66 10.92 4.81
CA LYS A 47 -0.82 10.82 4.75
C LYS A 47 -1.30 10.10 3.49
N GLN A 48 -0.66 10.31 2.35
CA GLN A 48 -1.03 9.63 1.10
C GLN A 48 -0.81 8.13 1.22
N TYR A 49 0.31 7.67 1.80
CA TYR A 49 0.56 6.25 2.06
C TYR A 49 -0.47 5.61 2.99
N TYR A 50 -0.98 6.38 3.96
CA TYR A 50 -2.07 5.95 4.83
C TYR A 50 -3.38 5.76 4.06
N TYR A 51 -3.78 6.73 3.24
CA TYR A 51 -4.96 6.60 2.36
C TYR A 51 -4.82 5.45 1.36
N LEU A 52 -3.62 5.26 0.81
CA LEU A 52 -3.31 4.19 -0.12
C LEU A 52 -3.42 2.81 0.55
N GLY A 53 -3.01 2.70 1.81
CA GLY A 53 -3.21 1.48 2.58
C GLY A 53 -4.68 1.19 2.90
N ILE A 54 -5.49 2.22 3.21
CA ILE A 54 -6.95 2.05 3.36
C ILE A 54 -7.57 1.54 2.04
N LEU A 55 -7.17 2.11 0.91
CA LEU A 55 -7.64 1.66 -0.40
C LEU A 55 -7.33 0.17 -0.65
N PHE A 56 -6.11 -0.27 -0.33
CA PHE A 56 -5.74 -1.68 -0.45
C PHE A 56 -6.57 -2.60 0.47
N ILE A 57 -6.91 -2.16 1.68
CA ILE A 57 -7.79 -2.93 2.57
C ILE A 57 -9.19 -3.04 1.96
N ILE A 58 -9.73 -1.97 1.39
CA ILE A 58 -11.05 -2.00 0.72
C ILE A 58 -11.04 -2.99 -0.45
N ILE A 59 -10.00 -2.95 -1.30
CA ILE A 59 -9.84 -3.89 -2.42
C ILE A 59 -9.72 -5.33 -1.91
N ALA A 60 -8.98 -5.56 -0.82
CA ALA A 60 -8.85 -6.88 -0.22
C ALA A 60 -10.21 -7.43 0.25
N ILE A 61 -11.03 -6.61 0.90
CA ILE A 61 -12.37 -6.99 1.37
C ILE A 61 -13.27 -7.35 0.17
N ILE A 62 -13.28 -6.52 -0.88
CA ILE A 62 -14.09 -6.78 -2.08
C ILE A 62 -13.68 -8.09 -2.75
N LEU A 63 -12.38 -8.31 -2.95
CA LEU A 63 -11.86 -9.54 -3.55
C LEU A 63 -12.19 -10.78 -2.70
N PHE A 64 -12.13 -10.65 -1.38
CA PHE A 64 -12.44 -11.73 -0.47
C PHE A 64 -13.92 -12.10 -0.52
N ILE A 65 -14.83 -11.11 -0.48
CA ILE A 65 -16.28 -11.33 -0.61
C ILE A 65 -16.61 -11.95 -1.98
N TYR A 66 -16.03 -11.41 -3.05
CA TYR A 66 -16.23 -11.94 -4.40
C TYR A 66 -15.81 -13.41 -4.50
N SER A 67 -14.68 -13.77 -3.87
CA SER A 67 -14.20 -15.16 -3.84
C SER A 67 -15.04 -16.11 -2.99
N LEU A 68 -15.87 -15.61 -2.06
CA LEU A 68 -16.77 -16.44 -1.26
C LEU A 68 -18.09 -16.72 -1.99
N ASN A 69 -18.52 -15.78 -2.82
CA ASN A 69 -19.80 -15.85 -3.53
C ASN A 69 -19.71 -16.56 -4.89
N ASN A 70 -18.51 -16.97 -5.31
CA ASN A 70 -18.22 -17.49 -6.63
C ASN A 70 -17.33 -18.73 -6.52
#